data_AF-A0A161Y9S0-F1
#
_entry.id   AF-A0A161Y9S0-F1
#
_cell.length_a   1.000
_cell.length_b   1.000
_cell.length_c   1.000
_cell.angle_alpha   90.00
_cell.angle_beta   90.00
_cell.angle_gamma   90.00
#
_symmetry.space_group_name_H-M   'P 1'
#
loop_
_entity.id
_entity.type
_entity.pdbx_description
1 polymer ?
#
loop_
_entity_poly.entity_id
_entity_poly.type
_entity_poly.pdbx_seq_one_letter_code
_entity_poly.pdbx_strand_id
1 'polypeptide(L)'
;LPSHSRSICVYEEVHSIKTKEKPETHALFLKKLAQVLPQDCKPIIVTDTGFKTPWFRSVLAQGWDFVGRTRLPNFYSVDEESWQCITHLYKKATRHAQAFIGYIARRNPLKCQLAIYK
;
A
#
# COMPACT_ATOMS: atom_id res chain seq x y z
N LEU A 1 4.71 12.15 -16.65
CA LEU A 1 4.13 13.39 -16.11
C LEU A 1 2.60 13.22 -16.11
N PRO A 2 1.89 13.61 -15.05
CA PRO A 2 0.45 13.40 -14.95
C PRO A 2 -0.23 14.01 -16.17
N SER A 3 -0.89 13.16 -16.94
CA SER A 3 -1.49 13.51 -18.21
C SER A 3 -2.97 13.84 -17.99
N HIS A 4 -3.33 15.07 -18.34
CA HIS A 4 -4.70 15.58 -18.57
C HIS A 4 -5.59 15.96 -17.35
N SER A 5 -5.66 17.27 -17.11
CA SER A 5 -6.81 18.08 -16.61
C SER A 5 -7.46 17.79 -15.24
N ARG A 6 -7.09 16.75 -14.49
CA ARG A 6 -7.77 16.43 -13.20
C ARG A 6 -6.87 16.20 -11.99
N SER A 7 -5.55 16.29 -12.13
CA SER A 7 -4.61 16.10 -11.01
C SER A 7 -3.51 17.16 -11.04
N ILE A 8 -3.30 17.83 -9.91
CA ILE A 8 -2.20 18.78 -9.70
C ILE A 8 -1.09 18.05 -8.93
N CYS A 9 0.14 18.16 -9.42
CA CYS A 9 1.29 17.68 -8.66
C CYS A 9 1.57 18.65 -7.51
N VAL A 10 1.35 18.21 -6.28
CA VAL A 10 1.64 19.00 -5.08
C VAL A 10 3.04 18.74 -4.54
N TYR A 11 3.61 17.57 -4.83
CA TYR A 11 4.90 17.14 -4.31
C TYR A 11 5.47 15.97 -5.12
N GLU A 12 6.75 16.05 -5.45
CA GLU A 12 7.51 15.03 -6.19
C GLU A 12 8.93 14.92 -5.64
N GLU A 13 9.45 13.69 -5.54
CA GLU A 13 10.86 13.43 -5.26
C GLU A 13 11.44 12.45 -6.28
N VAL A 14 12.69 12.67 -6.70
CA VAL A 14 13.44 11.76 -7.55
C VAL A 14 14.55 11.12 -6.74
N HIS A 15 14.60 9.79 -6.74
CA HIS A 15 15.58 9.02 -5.98
C HIS A 15 16.49 8.20 -6.90
N SER A 16 17.79 8.23 -6.60
CA SER A 16 18.77 7.37 -7.27
C SER A 16 18.62 5.90 -6.88
N ILE A 17 19.29 5.00 -7.58
CA ILE A 17 19.36 3.57 -7.23
C ILE A 17 19.84 3.36 -5.78
N LYS A 18 20.70 4.24 -5.25
CA LYS A 18 21.23 4.13 -3.88
C LYS A 18 20.14 4.33 -2.82
N THR A 19 19.16 5.19 -3.09
CA THR A 19 18.12 5.61 -2.14
C THR A 19 16.74 5.03 -2.46
N LYS A 20 16.55 4.47 -3.65
CA LYS A 20 15.33 3.77 -4.06
C LYS A 20 15.00 2.62 -3.09
N GLU A 21 13.72 2.48 -2.75
CA GLU A 21 13.16 1.40 -1.93
C GLU A 21 13.72 1.28 -0.49
N LYS A 22 14.42 2.30 0.00
CA LYS A 22 14.94 2.32 1.37
C LYS A 22 13.87 2.75 2.38
N PRO A 23 13.75 2.08 3.54
CA PRO A 23 12.81 2.48 4.58
C PRO A 23 12.96 3.94 5.04
N GLU A 24 14.19 4.43 5.13
CA GLU A 24 14.51 5.81 5.50
C GLU A 24 13.97 6.81 4.46
N THR A 25 14.20 6.53 3.17
CA THR A 25 13.67 7.35 2.07
C THR A 25 12.15 7.41 2.12
N HIS A 26 11.48 6.27 2.32
CA HIS A 26 10.04 6.19 2.43
C HIS A 26 9.48 6.99 3.62
N ALA A 27 10.11 6.88 4.80
CA ALA A 27 9.68 7.61 5.98
C ALA A 27 9.87 9.12 5.81
N LEU A 28 10.99 9.55 5.21
CA LEU A 28 11.25 10.95 4.94
C LEU A 28 10.27 11.52 3.91
N PHE A 29 9.96 10.76 2.86
CA PHE A 29 8.96 11.13 1.85
C PHE A 29 7.59 11.40 2.50
N LEU A 30 7.09 10.47 3.33
CA LEU A 30 5.80 10.64 4.00
C LEU A 30 5.80 11.84 4.97
N LYS A 31 6.91 12.04 5.70
CA LYS A 31 7.06 13.19 6.60
C LYS A 31 7.01 14.53 5.85
N LYS A 32 7.71 14.64 4.72
CA LYS A 32 7.70 15.85 3.91
C LYS A 32 6.35 16.07 3.23
N LEU A 33 5.72 15.00 2.73
CA LEU A 33 4.37 15.06 2.18
C LEU A 33 3.37 15.59 3.24
N ALA A 34 3.48 15.15 4.49
CA ALA A 34 2.63 15.63 5.58
C ALA A 34 2.79 17.14 5.86
N GLN A 35 3.95 17.72 5.56
CA GLN A 35 4.20 19.17 5.72
C GLN A 35 3.63 19.99 4.56
N VAL A 36 3.43 19.38 3.39
CA VAL A 36 2.85 20.02 2.21
C VAL A 36 1.31 19.98 2.28
N LEU A 37 0.75 18.92 2.86
CA LEU A 37 -0.70 18.75 2.97
C LEU A 37 -1.30 19.62 4.09
N PRO A 38 -2.56 20.07 3.95
CA PRO A 38 -3.27 20.73 5.04
C PRO A 38 -3.34 19.85 6.30
N GLN A 39 -3.35 20.47 7.49
CA GLN A 39 -3.26 19.78 8.78
C GLN A 39 -4.36 18.73 9.00
N ASP A 40 -5.57 18.96 8.50
CA ASP A 40 -6.71 18.05 8.63
C ASP A 40 -6.87 17.07 7.46
N CYS A 41 -5.91 17.05 6.52
CA CYS A 41 -5.94 16.17 5.36
C CYS A 41 -5.52 14.74 5.74
N LYS A 42 -6.38 13.78 5.43
CA LYS A 42 -6.11 12.33 5.56
C LYS A 42 -6.13 11.68 4.17
N PRO A 43 -5.03 11.77 3.41
CA PRO A 43 -4.98 11.20 2.07
C PRO A 43 -5.07 9.67 2.10
N ILE A 44 -5.53 9.11 0.98
CA ILE A 44 -5.38 7.68 0.68
C ILE A 44 -4.16 7.53 -0.22
N ILE A 45 -3.11 6.89 0.27
CA ILE A 45 -1.87 6.69 -0.47
C ILE A 45 -2.01 5.50 -1.41
N VAL A 46 -2.02 5.76 -2.71
CA VAL A 46 -2.10 4.72 -3.75
C VAL A 46 -0.70 4.40 -4.25
N THR A 47 -0.25 3.16 -4.08
CA THR A 47 1.06 2.69 -4.56
C THR A 47 0.95 1.48 -5.46
N ASP A 48 1.76 1.45 -6.52
CA ASP A 48 1.92 0.25 -7.35
C ASP A 48 2.72 -0.85 -6.62
N THR A 49 2.95 -1.99 -7.29
CA THR A 49 3.78 -3.09 -6.82
C THR A 49 5.20 -2.65 -6.45
N GLY A 50 5.70 -3.20 -5.34
CA GLY A 50 7.08 -3.02 -4.88
C GLY A 50 7.14 -2.58 -3.41
N PHE A 51 6.10 -1.87 -2.96
CA PHE A 51 5.94 -1.50 -1.57
C PHE A 51 5.48 -2.70 -0.73
N LYS A 52 6.12 -2.87 0.43
CA LYS A 52 5.90 -3.98 1.36
C LYS A 52 5.24 -3.50 2.65
N THR A 53 4.85 -4.42 3.51
CA THR A 53 4.20 -4.14 4.80
C THR A 53 4.80 -2.99 5.62
N PRO A 54 6.14 -2.79 5.72
CA PRO A 54 6.70 -1.64 6.41
C PRO A 54 6.24 -0.28 5.85
N TRP A 55 6.08 -0.15 4.53
CA TRP A 55 5.55 1.07 3.90
C TRP A 55 4.12 1.35 4.36
N PHE A 56 3.24 0.36 4.28
CA PHE A 56 1.83 0.51 4.67
C PHE A 56 1.70 0.87 6.15
N ARG A 57 2.56 0.31 7.01
CA ARG A 57 2.62 0.71 8.43
C ARG A 57 3.05 2.15 8.61
N SER A 58 4.04 2.63 7.84
CA SER A 58 4.46 4.04 7.89
C SER A 58 3.35 4.98 7.44
N VAL A 59 2.53 4.59 6.45
CA VAL A 59 1.34 5.35 6.05
C VAL A 59 0.30 5.40 7.17
N LEU A 60 -0.05 4.25 7.74
CA LEU A 60 -0.99 4.18 8.87
C LEU A 60 -0.52 4.97 10.09
N ALA A 61 0.78 5.02 10.35
CA ALA A 61 1.36 5.80 11.44
C ALA A 61 1.20 7.32 11.28
N GLN A 62 0.96 7.82 10.06
CA GLN A 62 0.57 9.22 9.81
C GLN A 62 -0.93 9.46 10.05
N GLY A 63 -1.72 8.42 10.36
CA GLY A 63 -3.18 8.48 10.42
C GLY A 63 -3.84 8.52 9.04
N TRP A 64 -3.15 7.99 8.02
CA TRP A 64 -3.60 7.95 6.62
C TRP A 64 -3.97 6.52 6.20
N ASP A 65 -4.75 6.40 5.13
CA ASP A 65 -5.12 5.11 4.54
C ASP A 65 -4.26 4.78 3.32
N PHE A 66 -4.29 3.51 2.89
CA PHE A 66 -3.52 3.08 1.72
C PHE A 66 -4.32 2.17 0.78
N VAL A 67 -3.93 2.21 -0.49
CA VAL A 67 -4.30 1.22 -1.50
C VAL A 67 -3.02 0.73 -2.14
N GLY A 68 -2.78 -0.58 -2.09
CA GLY A 68 -1.58 -1.20 -2.64
C GLY A 68 -1.89 -2.49 -3.37
N ARG A 69 -1.07 -2.83 -4.35
CA ARG A 69 -1.17 -4.11 -5.07
C ARG A 69 -0.21 -5.14 -4.49
N THR A 70 -0.75 -6.19 -3.88
CA THR A 70 0.03 -7.36 -3.45
C THR A 70 0.33 -8.28 -4.64
N ARG A 71 1.60 -8.63 -4.85
CA ARG A 71 2.05 -9.60 -5.87
C ARG A 71 2.85 -10.74 -5.27
N LEU A 72 3.02 -11.82 -6.03
CA LEU A 72 3.88 -12.94 -5.68
C LEU A 72 5.33 -12.51 -5.35
N PRO A 73 6.01 -13.19 -4.42
CA PRO A 73 5.46 -14.14 -3.45
C PRO A 73 4.88 -13.39 -2.25
N ASN A 74 3.59 -13.61 -1.95
CA ASN A 74 2.95 -13.07 -0.75
C ASN A 74 1.94 -14.06 -0.19
N PHE A 75 1.72 -13.97 1.12
CA PHE A 75 0.78 -14.80 1.86
C PHE A 75 -0.26 -13.92 2.53
N TYR A 76 -1.47 -14.46 2.64
CA TYR A 76 -2.57 -13.86 3.38
C TYR A 76 -3.15 -14.88 4.36
N SER A 77 -3.83 -14.40 5.39
CA SER A 77 -4.63 -15.21 6.31
C SER A 77 -5.93 -14.45 6.61
N VAL A 78 -7.00 -15.18 6.94
CA VAL A 78 -8.29 -14.60 7.37
C VAL A 78 -8.47 -14.65 8.90
N ASP A 79 -7.67 -15.46 9.57
CA ASP A 79 -7.74 -15.84 10.98
C ASP A 79 -6.43 -15.56 11.75
N GLU A 80 -5.44 -14.91 11.10
CA GLU A 80 -4.07 -14.68 11.57
C GLU A 80 -3.20 -15.95 11.76
N GLU A 81 -3.79 -17.14 11.69
CA GLU A 81 -3.15 -18.43 11.92
C GLU A 81 -2.86 -19.21 10.61
N SER A 82 -3.88 -19.32 9.74
CA SER A 82 -3.86 -20.14 8.54
C SER A 82 -3.38 -19.36 7.32
N TRP A 83 -2.07 -19.36 7.08
CA TRP A 83 -1.45 -18.61 5.98
C TRP A 83 -1.49 -19.35 4.64
N GLN A 84 -2.03 -18.69 3.62
CA GLN A 84 -2.17 -19.21 2.25
C GLN A 84 -1.47 -18.32 1.23
N CYS A 85 -1.01 -18.91 0.13
CA CYS A 85 -0.43 -18.14 -0.96
C CYS A 85 -1.49 -17.26 -1.63
N ILE A 86 -1.13 -16.00 -1.95
CA ILE A 86 -2.03 -15.03 -2.59
C ILE A 86 -2.60 -15.54 -3.93
N THR A 87 -1.95 -16.51 -4.59
CA THR A 87 -2.44 -17.13 -5.83
C THR A 87 -3.75 -17.87 -5.67
N HIS A 88 -4.10 -18.31 -4.46
CA HIS A 88 -5.40 -18.91 -4.17
C HIS A 88 -6.53 -17.90 -4.38
N LEU A 89 -6.28 -16.61 -4.17
CA LEU A 89 -7.26 -15.54 -4.41
C LEU A 89 -7.47 -15.26 -5.89
N TYR A 90 -6.45 -15.43 -6.73
CA TYR A 90 -6.55 -15.20 -8.17
C TYR A 90 -7.59 -16.12 -8.83
N LYS A 91 -7.71 -17.36 -8.35
CA LYS A 91 -8.72 -18.33 -8.81
C LYS A 91 -10.15 -17.93 -8.42
N LYS A 92 -10.31 -17.12 -7.37
CA LYS A 92 -11.61 -16.66 -6.85
C LYS A 92 -12.03 -15.31 -7.42
N ALA A 93 -11.13 -14.59 -8.09
CA ALA A 93 -11.41 -13.26 -8.61
C ALA A 93 -12.44 -13.31 -9.75
N THR A 94 -13.43 -12.41 -9.68
CA THR A 94 -14.48 -12.24 -10.70
C THR A 94 -14.50 -10.81 -11.22
N ARG A 95 -15.34 -10.53 -12.23
CA ARG A 95 -15.59 -9.17 -12.74
C ARG A 95 -16.32 -8.26 -11.74
N HIS A 96 -16.78 -8.81 -10.61
CA HIS A 96 -17.31 -8.03 -9.51
C HIS A 96 -16.29 -8.03 -8.38
N ALA A 97 -15.89 -6.84 -7.95
CA ALA A 97 -14.92 -6.70 -6.87
C ALA A 97 -15.52 -7.29 -5.58
N GLN A 98 -14.75 -8.16 -4.93
CA GLN A 98 -15.09 -8.72 -3.63
C GLN A 98 -14.06 -8.28 -2.62
N ALA A 99 -14.53 -7.87 -1.44
CA ALA A 99 -13.67 -7.43 -0.36
C ALA A 99 -13.90 -8.26 0.90
N PHE A 100 -12.83 -8.52 1.63
CA PHE A 100 -12.88 -9.18 2.93
C PHE A 100 -11.74 -8.68 3.81
N ILE A 101 -11.91 -8.80 5.13
CA ILE A 101 -10.84 -8.49 6.09
C ILE A 101 -9.90 -9.68 6.17
N GLY A 102 -8.61 -9.40 6.13
CA GLY A 102 -7.56 -10.39 6.31
C GLY A 102 -6.27 -9.77 6.81
N TYR A 103 -5.23 -10.57 6.79
CA TYR A 103 -3.92 -10.25 7.30
C TYR A 103 -2.89 -10.51 6.21
N ILE A 104 -1.93 -9.59 6.07
CA ILE A 104 -0.76 -9.76 5.20
C ILE A 104 0.52 -9.78 6.02
N ALA A 105 1.57 -10.40 5.46
CA ALA A 105 2.87 -10.66 6.09
C ALA A 105 2.84 -11.57 7.33
N ARG A 106 3.38 -12.79 7.17
CA ARG A 106 3.46 -13.81 8.22
C ARG A 106 4.17 -13.36 9.48
N ARG A 107 5.26 -12.62 9.32
CA ARG A 107 6.04 -12.06 10.43
C ARG A 107 5.59 -10.63 10.65
N ASN A 108 4.97 -10.36 11.80
CA ASN A 108 4.27 -9.11 12.12
C ASN A 108 3.06 -8.86 11.19
N PRO A 109 1.93 -9.59 11.40
CA PRO A 109 0.73 -9.48 10.59
C PRO A 109 0.15 -8.08 10.55
N LEU A 110 -0.24 -7.63 9.36
CA LEU A 110 -0.96 -6.38 9.16
C LEU A 110 -2.39 -6.71 8.76
N LYS A 111 -3.34 -6.39 9.64
CA LYS A 111 -4.77 -6.46 9.34
C LYS A 111 -5.12 -5.39 8.30
N CYS A 112 -5.78 -5.78 7.22
CA CYS A 112 -6.25 -4.87 6.18
C CYS A 112 -7.45 -5.45 5.42
N GLN A 113 -8.10 -4.60 4.62
CA GLN A 113 -9.10 -5.06 3.67
C GLN A 113 -8.39 -5.54 2.39
N LEU A 114 -8.66 -6.78 2.00
CA LEU A 114 -8.19 -7.37 0.75
C LEU A 114 -9.32 -7.30 -0.25
N ALA A 115 -9.04 -6.75 -1.44
CA ALA A 115 -9.97 -6.71 -2.56
C ALA A 115 -9.47 -7.59 -3.70
N ILE A 116 -10.35 -8.43 -4.26
CA ILE A 116 -10.07 -9.29 -5.41
C ILE A 116 -10.97 -8.90 -6.58
N TYR A 117 -10.38 -8.84 -7.77
CA TYR A 117 -11.04 -8.43 -9.01
C TYR A 117 -10.29 -9.02 -10.22
N LYS A 118 -11.02 -9.32 -11.31
CA LYS A 118 -10.50 -9.85 -12.56
C LYS A 118 -10.75 -8.93 -13.74
#